data_AF-A0A2M8W2R2-F1
#
_entry.id   AF-A0A2M8W2R2-F1
#
_cell.length_a   1.000
_cell.length_b   1.000
_cell.length_c   1.000
_cell.angle_alpha   90.00
_cell.angle_beta   90.00
_cell.angle_gamma   90.00
#
_symmetry.space_group_name_H-M   'P 1'
#
loop_
_entity.id
_entity.type
_entity.pdbx_description
1 polymer ?
#
loop_
_entity_poly.entity_id
_entity_poly.type
_entity_poly.pdbx_seq_one_letter_code
_entity_poly.pdbx_strand_id
1 'polypeptide(L)'
;MTNDRRQQDFAQRLSRISKERGVDVDPRAGEPTGVTSDYDYNAPQKKHPIRNGIIWIVVLAAAGVGGFYGWNAMPQDLKDMLASVVSSEDPTARAPEDIPETDTMSDQGVTLASPAVLHTGTEPLALTDVVMQVSLPTIDTATGNIIPVVRNPQCTLRSPTQGETVMGVRIENALLPAPVHVFSNAQLTDTTLQNIKTVTQNGADPLDDMALSGEKTVLDVFVTDTSAPLYLVLQNIGPGIVWTLHAAPQVEIAHVALIGSDFSGVANLPNDATVEALLVSDFLPPHQYGADDVARDCMIRPWRTPQPDWIGSRKSEAGSLSYQNQMSSYAKGFAAYNSWYTATLGVDAAANTVTARDAAHVLLGPRPDAPFGYAPLAGQDIHMVATDHLMTGDFATRSTAITQLQQALLGAAIGGDISALNPPAMERNSQ
;
A
#
# COMPACT_ATOMS: atom_id res chain seq x y z
N MET A 1 -19.95 -7.64 33.03
CA MET A 1 -19.73 -6.42 33.84
C MET A 1 -18.75 -5.56 33.06
N THR A 2 -19.19 -4.36 32.67
CA THR A 2 -18.72 -3.61 31.51
C THR A 2 -17.42 -2.83 31.74
N ASN A 3 -16.70 -2.64 30.63
CA ASN A 3 -15.38 -2.02 30.46
C ASN A 3 -15.29 -0.55 30.92
N ASP A 4 -16.43 0.09 31.19
CA ASP A 4 -16.52 1.52 31.55
C ASP A 4 -15.85 1.87 32.88
N ARG A 5 -15.84 0.94 33.85
CA ARG A 5 -15.31 1.24 35.19
C ARG A 5 -13.79 1.40 35.19
N ARG A 6 -13.08 0.64 34.36
CA ARG A 6 -11.62 0.75 34.20
C ARG A 6 -11.22 2.03 33.48
N GLN A 7 -12.00 2.47 32.49
CA GLN A 7 -11.77 3.74 31.80
C GLN A 7 -12.01 4.95 32.71
N GLN A 8 -13.05 4.90 33.54
CA GLN A 8 -13.33 5.95 34.53
C GLN A 8 -12.22 6.04 35.60
N ASP A 9 -11.73 4.89 36.09
CA ASP A 9 -10.63 4.86 37.07
C ASP A 9 -9.31 5.38 36.48
N PHE A 10 -9.04 5.13 35.20
CA PHE A 10 -7.86 5.63 34.51
C PHE A 10 -7.92 7.15 34.29
N ALA A 11 -9.06 7.68 33.81
CA ALA A 11 -9.27 9.12 33.63
C ALA A 11 -9.17 9.88 34.97
N GLN A 12 -9.70 9.30 36.05
CA GLN A 12 -9.58 9.88 37.40
C GLN A 12 -8.15 9.85 37.94
N ARG A 13 -7.34 8.83 37.60
CA ARG A 13 -5.92 8.77 37.94
C ARG A 13 -5.10 9.84 37.22
N LEU A 14 -5.33 10.03 35.92
CA LEU A 14 -4.66 11.08 35.14
C LEU A 14 -5.02 12.48 35.63
N SER A 15 -6.30 12.72 35.93
CA SER A 15 -6.76 13.98 36.51
C SER A 15 -6.07 14.27 37.85
N ARG A 16 -5.89 13.26 38.71
CA ARG A 16 -5.20 13.42 39.99
C ARG A 16 -3.72 13.78 39.83
N ILE A 17 -3.02 13.09 38.93
CA ILE A 17 -1.60 13.35 38.63
C ILE A 17 -1.40 14.76 38.05
N SER A 18 -2.31 15.24 37.20
CA SER A 18 -2.26 16.61 36.66
C SER A 18 -2.42 17.67 37.77
N LYS A 19 -3.31 17.40 38.73
CA LYS A 19 -3.60 18.28 39.87
C LYS A 19 -2.44 18.32 40.87
N GLU A 20 -1.78 17.19 41.10
CA GLU A 20 -0.59 17.09 41.96
C GLU A 20 0.65 17.77 41.36
N ARG A 21 0.70 17.93 40.02
CA ARG A 21 1.79 18.63 39.31
C ARG A 21 1.54 20.12 39.11
N GLY A 22 0.46 20.67 39.67
CA GLY A 22 0.16 22.11 39.61
C GLY A 22 -0.16 22.63 38.21
N VAL A 23 -0.50 21.75 37.27
CA VAL A 23 -0.90 22.13 35.91
C VAL A 23 -2.42 22.01 35.83
N ASP A 24 -3.11 23.13 36.02
CA ASP A 24 -4.55 23.22 35.81
C ASP A 24 -4.80 23.29 34.30
N VAL A 25 -4.80 22.13 33.62
CA VAL A 25 -5.21 22.04 32.22
C VAL A 25 -6.70 21.79 32.21
N ASP A 26 -7.49 22.85 32.00
CA ASP A 26 -8.83 22.69 31.48
C ASP A 26 -8.69 22.12 30.06
N PRO A 27 -9.12 20.86 29.80
CA PRO A 27 -8.93 20.23 28.51
C PRO A 27 -9.76 20.87 27.38
N ARG A 28 -10.49 21.96 27.66
CA ARG A 28 -11.27 22.71 26.67
C ARG A 28 -10.82 24.16 26.49
N ALA A 29 -9.83 24.63 27.25
CA ALA A 29 -9.36 26.01 27.14
C ALA A 29 -8.27 26.13 26.06
N GLY A 30 -8.70 26.26 24.79
CA GLY A 30 -7.79 26.71 23.72
C GLY A 30 -7.88 25.96 22.39
N GLU A 31 -8.75 24.97 22.23
CA GLU A 31 -9.00 24.43 20.90
C GLU A 31 -9.68 25.52 20.04
N PRO A 32 -9.11 25.89 18.87
CA PRO A 32 -9.92 26.51 17.84
C PRO A 32 -11.06 25.53 17.59
N THR A 33 -12.31 26.01 17.58
CA THR A 33 -13.44 25.24 17.08
C THR A 33 -13.15 24.85 15.64
N GLY A 34 -12.45 23.73 15.48
CA GLY A 34 -12.24 23.07 14.22
C GLY A 34 -13.63 22.75 13.72
N VAL A 35 -13.94 23.32 12.56
CA VAL A 35 -15.10 22.94 11.77
C VAL A 35 -14.93 21.45 11.49
N THR A 36 -15.51 20.62 12.34
CA THR A 36 -15.74 19.22 12.07
C THR A 36 -16.48 19.18 10.75
N SER A 37 -15.96 18.40 9.80
CA SER A 37 -16.48 18.28 8.46
C SER A 37 -18.01 18.25 8.48
N ASP A 38 -18.60 19.15 7.69
CA ASP A 38 -20.02 19.17 7.40
C ASP A 38 -20.39 17.87 6.67
N TYR A 39 -20.61 16.80 7.42
CA TYR A 39 -21.77 15.97 7.15
C TYR A 39 -22.97 16.86 7.47
N ASP A 40 -23.42 17.59 6.46
CA ASP A 40 -24.55 18.48 6.51
C ASP A 40 -25.83 17.68 6.84
N TYR A 41 -26.04 17.40 8.13
CA TYR A 41 -27.27 16.80 8.66
C TYR A 41 -28.49 17.73 8.49
N ASN A 42 -28.26 18.98 8.09
CA ASN A 42 -29.27 19.98 7.81
C ASN A 42 -29.33 20.39 6.33
N ALA A 43 -28.65 19.68 5.42
CA ALA A 43 -28.84 19.85 3.99
C ALA A 43 -30.34 19.65 3.71
N PRO A 44 -30.98 20.50 2.87
CA PRO A 44 -32.37 20.27 2.49
C PRO A 44 -32.46 18.84 1.95
N GLN A 45 -33.15 17.97 2.69
CA GLN A 45 -33.25 16.55 2.36
C GLN A 45 -33.70 16.46 0.91
N LYS A 46 -32.79 16.09 0.01
CA LYS A 46 -33.20 15.64 -1.31
C LYS A 46 -34.14 14.48 -1.04
N LYS A 47 -35.40 14.61 -1.46
CA LYS A 47 -36.37 13.52 -1.40
C LYS A 47 -35.68 12.35 -2.10
N HIS A 48 -35.26 11.34 -1.34
CA HIS A 48 -34.72 10.10 -1.85
C HIS A 48 -35.90 9.12 -1.95
N PRO A 49 -36.65 9.12 -3.06
CA PRO A 49 -37.83 8.25 -3.21
C PRO A 49 -37.46 6.77 -3.04
N ILE A 50 -36.21 6.40 -3.35
CA ILE A 50 -35.69 5.03 -3.25
C ILE A 50 -35.57 4.58 -1.79
N ARG A 51 -35.00 5.40 -0.90
CA ARG A 51 -34.81 5.04 0.51
C ARG A 51 -36.14 4.91 1.26
N ASN A 52 -37.08 5.81 0.98
CA ASN A 52 -38.44 5.71 1.53
C ASN A 52 -39.21 4.53 0.90
N GLY A 53 -39.00 4.24 -0.38
CA GLY A 53 -39.60 3.09 -1.07
C GLY A 53 -39.20 1.75 -0.44
N ILE A 54 -37.91 1.55 -0.16
CA ILE A 54 -37.39 0.31 0.45
C ILE A 54 -37.97 0.12 1.87
N ILE A 55 -38.07 1.17 2.67
CA ILE A 55 -38.65 1.11 4.02
C ILE A 55 -40.14 0.71 3.95
N TRP A 56 -40.90 1.27 3.01
CA TRP A 56 -42.32 0.90 2.84
C TRP A 56 -42.52 -0.51 2.29
N ILE A 57 -41.61 -1.01 1.43
CA ILE A 57 -41.64 -2.40 0.95
C ILE A 57 -41.44 -3.39 2.09
N VAL A 58 -40.48 -3.14 2.99
CA VAL A 58 -40.24 -3.99 4.17
C VAL A 58 -41.43 -3.96 5.13
N VAL A 59 -42.02 -2.78 5.36
CA VAL A 59 -43.22 -2.62 6.21
C VAL A 59 -44.45 -3.32 5.62
N LEU A 60 -44.67 -3.22 4.29
CA LEU A 60 -45.81 -3.85 3.61
C LEU A 60 -45.66 -5.36 3.43
N ALA A 61 -44.42 -5.85 3.28
CA ALA A 61 -44.12 -7.29 3.27
C ALA A 61 -44.35 -7.91 4.66
N ALA A 62 -43.96 -7.22 5.73
CA ALA A 62 -44.20 -7.66 7.11
C ALA A 62 -45.70 -7.68 7.49
N ALA A 63 -46.54 -6.88 6.84
CA ALA A 63 -47.98 -6.80 7.09
C ALA A 63 -48.83 -7.85 6.34
N GLY A 64 -48.23 -8.75 5.56
CA GLY A 64 -48.89 -9.97 5.06
C GLY A 64 -49.96 -9.81 3.96
N VAL A 65 -50.28 -8.60 3.51
CA VAL A 65 -51.30 -8.35 2.46
C VAL A 65 -50.75 -7.58 1.25
N GLY A 66 -49.46 -7.21 1.26
CA GLY A 66 -48.93 -6.15 0.40
C GLY A 66 -48.20 -6.54 -0.89
N GLY A 67 -47.94 -7.81 -1.18
CA GLY A 67 -47.04 -8.20 -2.28
C GLY A 67 -47.50 -7.71 -3.67
N PHE A 68 -48.77 -7.94 -4.01
CA PHE A 68 -49.31 -7.62 -5.34
C PHE A 68 -49.56 -6.11 -5.57
N TYR A 69 -50.11 -5.42 -4.56
CA TYR A 69 -50.36 -3.98 -4.67
C TYR A 69 -49.09 -3.15 -4.50
N GLY A 70 -48.16 -3.59 -3.64
CA GLY A 70 -46.83 -3.02 -3.50
C GLY A 70 -46.02 -3.15 -4.79
N TRP A 71 -46.10 -4.30 -5.47
CA TRP A 71 -45.49 -4.49 -6.79
C TRP A 71 -46.03 -3.47 -7.79
N ASN A 72 -47.36 -3.35 -7.94
CA ASN A 72 -47.95 -2.45 -8.93
C ASN A 72 -47.74 -0.95 -8.64
N ALA A 73 -47.53 -0.56 -7.38
CA ALA A 73 -47.25 0.82 -6.99
C ALA A 73 -45.79 1.26 -7.23
N MET A 74 -44.88 0.33 -7.54
CA MET A 74 -43.50 0.69 -7.84
C MET A 74 -43.36 1.42 -9.19
N PRO A 75 -42.49 2.44 -9.27
CA PRO A 75 -42.06 3.04 -10.54
C PRO A 75 -41.58 1.97 -11.52
N GLN A 76 -41.86 2.16 -12.82
CA GLN A 76 -41.59 1.13 -13.83
C GLN A 76 -40.09 0.83 -13.97
N ASP A 77 -39.24 1.85 -13.84
CA ASP A 77 -37.77 1.73 -13.77
C ASP A 77 -37.30 0.82 -12.62
N LEU A 78 -37.94 0.90 -11.46
CA LEU A 78 -37.61 0.03 -10.31
C LEU A 78 -38.12 -1.40 -10.52
N LYS A 79 -39.29 -1.58 -11.15
CA LYS A 79 -39.80 -2.90 -11.55
C LYS A 79 -38.90 -3.54 -12.59
N ASP A 80 -38.43 -2.78 -13.57
CA ASP A 80 -37.56 -3.27 -14.64
C ASP A 80 -36.19 -3.64 -14.08
N MET A 81 -35.66 -2.88 -13.10
CA MET A 81 -34.44 -3.21 -12.37
C MET A 81 -34.58 -4.49 -11.50
N LEU A 82 -35.70 -4.64 -10.79
CA LEU A 82 -35.96 -5.85 -9.99
C LEU A 82 -36.25 -7.06 -10.88
N ALA A 83 -36.96 -6.86 -11.99
CA ALA A 83 -37.21 -7.90 -12.97
C ALA A 83 -35.92 -8.32 -13.67
N SER A 84 -35.00 -7.40 -13.99
CA SER A 84 -33.71 -7.74 -14.57
C SER A 84 -32.82 -8.51 -13.59
N VAL A 85 -32.93 -8.25 -12.28
CA VAL A 85 -32.25 -9.04 -11.23
C VAL A 85 -32.80 -10.46 -11.12
N VAL A 86 -34.08 -10.68 -11.46
CA VAL A 86 -34.72 -12.00 -11.39
C VAL A 86 -34.73 -12.73 -12.75
N SER A 87 -34.56 -12.01 -13.87
CA SER A 87 -34.63 -12.56 -15.24
C SER A 87 -33.28 -12.74 -15.93
N SER A 88 -32.16 -12.41 -15.29
CA SER A 88 -30.82 -12.71 -15.82
C SER A 88 -30.30 -14.04 -15.25
N GLU A 89 -31.02 -15.13 -15.49
CA GLU A 89 -30.42 -16.46 -15.38
C GLU A 89 -29.55 -16.70 -16.62
N ASP A 90 -28.41 -16.01 -16.66
CA ASP A 90 -27.26 -16.58 -17.34
C ASP A 90 -26.73 -17.69 -16.39
N PRO A 91 -26.87 -18.98 -16.74
CA PRO A 91 -26.43 -20.08 -15.88
C PRO A 91 -24.90 -20.10 -15.64
N THR A 92 -24.17 -19.15 -16.24
CA THR A 92 -22.73 -18.93 -15.99
C THR A 92 -22.44 -17.74 -15.06
N ALA A 93 -23.42 -16.89 -14.74
CA ALA A 93 -23.25 -15.75 -13.83
C ALA A 93 -23.08 -16.25 -12.38
N ARG A 94 -21.86 -16.15 -11.88
CA ARG A 94 -21.51 -16.49 -10.49
C ARG A 94 -21.88 -15.33 -9.57
N ALA A 95 -22.37 -15.63 -8.37
CA ALA A 95 -22.48 -14.62 -7.33
C ALA A 95 -21.08 -14.07 -6.99
N PRO A 96 -20.94 -12.80 -6.55
CA PRO A 96 -19.63 -12.23 -6.24
C PRO A 96 -18.78 -13.06 -5.26
N GLU A 97 -19.43 -13.69 -4.28
CA GLU A 97 -18.82 -14.61 -3.31
C GLU A 97 -18.25 -15.90 -3.94
N ASP A 98 -18.77 -16.32 -5.09
CA ASP A 98 -18.37 -17.52 -5.83
C ASP A 98 -17.23 -17.26 -6.84
N ILE A 99 -16.66 -16.06 -6.82
CA ILE A 99 -15.49 -15.68 -7.63
C ILE A 99 -14.26 -15.69 -6.71
N PRO A 100 -13.58 -16.85 -6.54
CA PRO A 100 -12.43 -16.95 -5.68
C PRO A 100 -11.22 -16.23 -6.29
N GLU A 101 -10.33 -15.77 -5.42
CA GLU A 101 -8.95 -15.46 -5.83
C GLU A 101 -8.23 -16.75 -6.22
N THR A 102 -7.19 -16.59 -7.04
CA THR A 102 -6.31 -17.68 -7.46
C THR A 102 -4.88 -17.38 -7.03
N ASP A 103 -3.99 -18.37 -7.14
CA ASP A 103 -2.57 -18.19 -6.84
C ASP A 103 -1.90 -17.12 -7.71
N THR A 104 -2.51 -16.75 -8.84
CA THR A 104 -1.95 -15.80 -9.82
C THR A 104 -2.79 -14.53 -10.03
N MET A 105 -3.96 -14.44 -9.40
CA MET A 105 -4.89 -13.33 -9.58
C MET A 105 -5.69 -13.06 -8.32
N SER A 106 -5.63 -11.81 -7.87
CA SER A 106 -6.37 -11.34 -6.72
C SER A 106 -7.42 -10.28 -7.07
N ASP A 107 -8.10 -9.76 -6.06
CA ASP A 107 -9.03 -8.66 -6.22
C ASP A 107 -8.41 -7.37 -6.79
N GLN A 108 -7.09 -7.21 -6.62
CA GLN A 108 -6.32 -6.06 -7.07
C GLN A 108 -5.39 -6.40 -8.23
N GLY A 109 -5.55 -7.56 -8.87
CA GLY A 109 -4.83 -7.95 -10.08
C GLY A 109 -3.79 -9.04 -9.88
N VAL A 110 -2.92 -9.14 -10.88
CA VAL A 110 -1.99 -10.26 -11.10
C VAL A 110 -0.93 -10.36 -10.00
N THR A 111 -0.64 -11.60 -9.60
CA THR A 111 0.44 -11.99 -8.68
C THR A 111 1.33 -13.01 -9.40
N LEU A 112 2.61 -12.69 -9.64
CA LEU A 112 3.53 -13.57 -10.38
C LEU A 112 4.84 -13.81 -9.62
N ALA A 113 4.94 -14.98 -9.00
CA ALA A 113 6.16 -15.44 -8.36
C ALA A 113 7.19 -15.96 -9.36
N SER A 114 8.45 -16.05 -8.91
CA SER A 114 9.53 -16.69 -9.68
C SER A 114 9.15 -18.15 -10.01
N PRO A 115 9.41 -18.64 -11.24
CA PRO A 115 10.24 -18.06 -12.30
C PRO A 115 9.47 -17.30 -13.40
N ALA A 116 8.23 -16.86 -13.14
CA ALA A 116 7.46 -16.11 -14.13
C ALA A 116 7.94 -14.66 -14.23
N VAL A 117 8.08 -14.15 -15.46
CA VAL A 117 8.44 -12.76 -15.76
C VAL A 117 7.24 -12.06 -16.38
N LEU A 118 6.77 -11.01 -15.71
CA LEU A 118 5.69 -10.18 -16.19
C LEU A 118 6.20 -9.22 -17.28
N HIS A 119 5.41 -8.99 -18.32
CA HIS A 119 5.71 -8.00 -19.35
C HIS A 119 4.40 -7.43 -19.94
N THR A 120 4.49 -6.60 -20.98
CA THR A 120 3.32 -5.98 -21.63
C THR A 120 2.47 -6.94 -22.49
N GLY A 121 2.93 -8.17 -22.71
CA GLY A 121 2.18 -9.20 -23.42
C GLY A 121 1.10 -9.86 -22.55
N THR A 122 0.32 -10.74 -23.17
CA THR A 122 -0.82 -11.40 -22.51
C THR A 122 -0.41 -12.58 -21.62
N GLU A 123 0.76 -13.16 -21.85
CA GLU A 123 1.25 -14.35 -21.15
C GLU A 123 2.59 -14.05 -20.50
N PRO A 124 2.85 -14.54 -19.28
CA PRO A 124 4.16 -14.38 -18.65
C PRO A 124 5.25 -15.14 -19.42
N LEU A 125 6.47 -14.62 -19.38
CA LEU A 125 7.65 -15.30 -19.93
C LEU A 125 8.29 -16.18 -18.85
N ALA A 126 9.00 -17.23 -19.27
CA ALA A 126 9.89 -17.95 -18.37
C ALA A 126 11.16 -17.12 -18.11
N LEU A 127 11.64 -17.09 -16.87
CA LEU A 127 12.89 -16.37 -16.53
C LEU A 127 14.09 -16.80 -17.38
N THR A 128 14.16 -18.09 -17.72
CA THR A 128 15.21 -18.66 -18.59
C THR A 128 15.15 -18.17 -20.03
N ASP A 129 14.01 -17.62 -20.47
CA ASP A 129 13.87 -17.03 -21.81
C ASP A 129 14.42 -15.60 -21.86
N VAL A 130 14.67 -14.98 -20.70
CA VAL A 130 15.12 -13.58 -20.56
C VAL A 130 16.58 -13.53 -20.15
N VAL A 131 16.97 -14.37 -19.18
CA VAL A 131 18.32 -14.35 -18.59
C VAL A 131 18.88 -15.74 -18.37
N MET A 132 20.21 -15.81 -18.32
CA MET A 132 20.98 -16.99 -17.98
C MET A 132 21.77 -16.80 -16.68
N GLN A 133 22.17 -17.92 -16.05
CA GLN A 133 22.98 -17.92 -14.81
C GLN A 133 22.29 -17.22 -13.64
N VAL A 134 20.98 -17.44 -13.50
CA VAL A 134 20.15 -16.84 -12.46
C VAL A 134 20.71 -17.15 -11.06
N SER A 135 20.82 -16.11 -10.24
CA SER A 135 21.21 -16.19 -8.84
C SER A 135 20.31 -15.29 -8.00
N LEU A 136 19.10 -15.77 -7.70
CA LEU A 136 18.09 -15.02 -6.96
C LEU A 136 18.58 -14.63 -5.56
N PRO A 137 18.18 -13.46 -5.04
CA PRO A 137 18.49 -13.06 -3.69
C PRO A 137 17.77 -13.95 -2.67
N THR A 138 18.38 -14.05 -1.50
CA THR A 138 17.84 -14.62 -0.28
C THR A 138 17.88 -13.58 0.83
N ILE A 139 17.24 -13.89 1.96
CA ILE A 139 17.28 -13.04 3.16
C ILE A 139 18.70 -12.82 3.70
N ASP A 140 19.69 -13.63 3.29
CA ASP A 140 21.09 -13.57 3.71
C ASP A 140 22.05 -13.10 2.60
N THR A 141 21.52 -12.62 1.48
CA THR A 141 22.36 -12.13 0.37
C THR A 141 23.22 -10.96 0.84
N ALA A 142 24.54 -11.10 0.76
CA ALA A 142 25.46 -10.03 1.12
C ALA A 142 25.44 -8.94 0.05
N THR A 143 25.06 -7.71 0.40
CA THR A 143 25.10 -6.55 -0.49
C THR A 143 26.42 -5.80 -0.35
N GLY A 144 26.69 -4.88 -1.27
CA GLY A 144 27.73 -3.88 -1.15
C GLY A 144 27.34 -2.76 -0.18
N ASN A 145 27.80 -1.55 -0.47
CA ASN A 145 27.51 -0.34 0.30
C ASN A 145 26.07 0.12 0.10
N ILE A 146 25.58 0.87 1.08
CA ILE A 146 24.34 1.61 0.96
C ILE A 146 24.67 3.05 0.61
N ILE A 147 24.19 3.49 -0.55
CA ILE A 147 24.38 4.84 -1.06
C ILE A 147 23.06 5.60 -0.83
N PRO A 148 23.03 6.63 0.02
CA PRO A 148 21.79 7.34 0.30
C PRO A 148 21.34 8.16 -0.92
N VAL A 149 20.08 7.97 -1.32
CA VAL A 149 19.37 8.81 -2.29
C VAL A 149 18.62 9.88 -1.51
N VAL A 150 18.94 11.14 -1.76
CA VAL A 150 18.26 12.27 -1.13
C VAL A 150 16.84 12.34 -1.68
N ARG A 151 15.86 12.31 -0.78
CA ARG A 151 14.44 12.51 -1.13
C ARG A 151 14.25 13.87 -1.73
N ASN A 152 13.55 13.93 -2.86
CA ASN A 152 13.15 15.19 -3.45
C ASN A 152 12.02 15.80 -2.62
N PRO A 153 12.25 16.95 -1.95
CA PRO A 153 11.22 17.59 -1.14
C PRO A 153 10.21 18.37 -1.98
N GLN A 154 10.42 18.47 -3.28
CA GLN A 154 9.53 19.10 -4.24
C GLN A 154 8.73 18.00 -4.94
N CYS A 155 7.43 18.20 -5.11
CA CYS A 155 6.55 17.26 -5.81
C CYS A 155 6.72 17.31 -7.34
N THR A 156 7.97 17.20 -7.78
CA THR A 156 8.39 17.33 -9.18
C THR A 156 9.44 16.27 -9.44
N LEU A 157 9.61 15.90 -10.70
CA LEU A 157 10.69 15.04 -11.17
C LEU A 157 11.52 15.81 -12.20
N ARG A 158 12.76 15.40 -12.43
CA ARG A 158 13.51 15.83 -13.61
C ARG A 158 12.66 15.52 -14.83
N SER A 159 12.36 16.52 -15.66
CA SER A 159 11.67 16.26 -16.92
C SER A 159 12.54 15.40 -17.85
N PRO A 160 11.97 14.41 -18.55
CA PRO A 160 12.70 13.64 -19.54
C PRO A 160 13.32 14.56 -20.61
N THR A 161 14.56 14.30 -21.00
CA THR A 161 15.24 15.08 -22.03
C THR A 161 14.78 14.68 -23.43
N GLN A 162 15.03 15.54 -24.42
CA GLN A 162 14.70 15.23 -25.81
C GLN A 162 15.49 14.00 -26.27
N GLY A 163 14.78 12.93 -26.59
CA GLY A 163 15.36 11.65 -27.01
C GLY A 163 15.35 10.58 -25.94
N GLU A 164 14.97 10.87 -24.69
CA GLU A 164 14.72 9.84 -23.69
C GLU A 164 13.34 9.19 -23.88
N THR A 165 13.26 7.88 -23.64
CA THR A 165 11.99 7.14 -23.59
C THR A 165 11.61 6.86 -22.15
N VAL A 166 10.41 7.27 -21.75
CA VAL A 166 9.87 6.95 -20.43
C VAL A 166 9.31 5.53 -20.43
N MET A 167 9.77 4.72 -19.48
CA MET A 167 9.26 3.36 -19.22
C MET A 167 9.01 3.18 -17.72
N GLY A 168 8.01 2.41 -17.37
CA GLY A 168 7.57 2.29 -15.98
C GLY A 168 7.39 0.87 -15.48
N VAL A 169 7.62 0.66 -14.19
CA VAL A 169 7.09 -0.48 -13.45
C VAL A 169 6.20 0.07 -12.35
N ARG A 170 4.98 -0.45 -12.24
CA ARG A 170 4.06 -0.11 -11.14
C ARG A 170 3.48 -1.36 -10.52
N ILE A 171 3.91 -1.64 -9.30
CA ILE A 171 3.44 -2.79 -8.54
C ILE A 171 2.99 -2.39 -7.14
N GLU A 172 2.42 -3.33 -6.41
CA GLU A 172 2.14 -3.18 -4.99
C GLU A 172 3.28 -3.74 -4.16
N ASN A 173 3.60 -5.03 -4.36
CA ASN A 173 4.64 -5.73 -3.60
C ASN A 173 5.59 -6.49 -4.52
N ALA A 174 6.87 -6.51 -4.15
CA ALA A 174 7.79 -7.47 -4.74
C ALA A 174 7.80 -8.77 -3.95
N LEU A 175 8.15 -9.87 -4.62
CA LEU A 175 8.04 -11.22 -4.07
C LEU A 175 9.37 -11.90 -3.73
N LEU A 176 10.52 -11.32 -4.12
CA LEU A 176 11.82 -11.85 -3.72
C LEU A 176 12.23 -11.27 -2.35
N PRO A 177 12.89 -12.04 -1.49
CA PRO A 177 13.35 -11.54 -0.19
C PRO A 177 14.49 -10.53 -0.37
N ALA A 178 14.54 -9.48 0.46
CA ALA A 178 15.69 -8.57 0.52
C ALA A 178 16.48 -8.73 1.83
N PRO A 179 17.81 -8.60 1.79
CA PRO A 179 18.67 -8.57 2.97
C PRO A 179 18.70 -7.17 3.64
N VAL A 180 17.58 -6.43 3.59
CA VAL A 180 17.50 -5.02 4.00
C VAL A 180 16.29 -4.79 4.90
N HIS A 181 16.50 -4.06 5.99
CA HIS A 181 15.42 -3.50 6.80
C HIS A 181 15.58 -1.98 6.91
N VAL A 182 14.47 -1.26 6.81
CA VAL A 182 14.45 0.20 6.90
C VAL A 182 13.32 0.66 7.80
N PHE A 183 13.64 1.64 8.65
CA PHE A 183 12.68 2.29 9.54
C PHE A 183 12.90 3.80 9.58
N SER A 184 11.79 4.55 9.58
CA SER A 184 11.78 5.94 10.05
C SER A 184 11.48 6.00 11.56
N ASN A 185 11.93 7.06 12.20
CA ASN A 185 11.58 7.37 13.59
C ASN A 185 10.06 7.49 13.78
N ALA A 186 9.34 7.98 12.77
CA ALA A 186 7.87 8.04 12.79
C ALA A 186 7.24 6.65 12.83
N GLN A 187 7.64 5.74 11.92
CA GLN A 187 7.16 4.34 11.90
C GLN A 187 7.49 3.62 13.21
N LEU A 188 8.71 3.81 13.73
CA LEU A 188 9.13 3.24 15.01
C LEU A 188 8.29 3.75 16.17
N THR A 189 7.96 5.06 16.19
CA THR A 189 7.11 5.66 17.22
C THR A 189 5.69 5.11 17.15
N ASP A 190 5.08 5.10 15.96
CA ASP A 190 3.71 4.60 15.77
C ASP A 190 3.58 3.14 16.16
N THR A 191 4.53 2.31 15.72
CA THR A 191 4.58 0.88 16.08
C THR A 191 4.76 0.72 17.58
N THR A 192 5.66 1.48 18.20
CA THR A 192 5.87 1.47 19.65
C THR A 192 4.61 1.85 20.42
N LEU A 193 3.87 2.87 19.98
CA LEU A 193 2.62 3.30 20.61
C LEU A 193 1.51 2.25 20.47
N GLN A 194 1.37 1.65 19.29
CA GLN A 194 0.42 0.55 19.08
C GLN A 194 0.74 -0.65 19.96
N ASN A 195 2.02 -0.99 20.04
CA ASN A 195 2.53 -2.07 20.86
C ASN A 195 2.25 -1.85 22.36
N ILE A 196 2.54 -0.66 22.90
CA ILE A 196 2.19 -0.29 24.28
C ILE A 196 0.68 -0.42 24.51
N LYS A 197 -0.15 0.02 23.55
CA LYS A 197 -1.61 -0.13 23.63
C LYS A 197 -2.02 -1.60 23.68
N THR A 198 -1.45 -2.45 22.85
CA THR A 198 -1.75 -3.89 22.82
C THR A 198 -1.38 -4.57 24.13
N VAL A 199 -0.19 -4.31 24.66
CA VAL A 199 0.26 -4.88 25.95
C VAL A 199 -0.63 -4.42 27.09
N THR A 200 -0.88 -3.11 27.19
CA THR A 200 -1.67 -2.53 28.29
C THR A 200 -3.16 -2.88 28.26
N GLN A 201 -3.74 -3.11 27.07
CA GLN A 201 -5.16 -3.42 26.92
C GLN A 201 -5.45 -4.92 26.87
N ASN A 202 -4.57 -5.70 26.24
CA ASN A 202 -4.81 -7.11 25.91
C ASN A 202 -3.91 -8.09 26.68
N GLY A 203 -2.92 -7.59 27.44
CA GLY A 203 -1.99 -8.43 28.20
C GLY A 203 -1.03 -9.23 27.33
N ALA A 204 -0.77 -8.76 26.10
CA ALA A 204 0.21 -9.35 25.17
C ALA A 204 1.63 -9.28 25.73
N ASP A 205 2.51 -10.19 25.31
CA ASP A 205 3.91 -10.14 25.70
C ASP A 205 4.62 -9.04 24.89
N PRO A 206 5.26 -8.06 25.56
CA PRO A 206 5.89 -6.95 24.87
C PRO A 206 7.11 -7.32 23.99
N LEU A 207 7.62 -8.55 24.07
CA LEU A 207 8.80 -8.98 23.31
C LEU A 207 8.45 -9.97 22.19
N ASP A 208 7.47 -10.85 22.41
CA ASP A 208 7.08 -11.85 21.41
C ASP A 208 6.02 -11.34 20.41
N ASP A 209 5.15 -10.42 20.82
CA ASP A 209 4.02 -9.94 19.98
C ASP A 209 4.28 -8.57 19.30
N MET A 210 5.50 -8.03 19.41
CA MET A 210 5.81 -6.63 19.10
C MET A 210 6.82 -6.44 17.95
N ALA A 211 6.86 -7.35 16.98
CA ALA A 211 7.84 -7.31 15.89
C ALA A 211 7.76 -6.00 15.08
N LEU A 212 8.89 -5.30 14.97
CA LEU A 212 9.03 -4.16 14.06
C LEU A 212 9.06 -4.66 12.60
N SER A 213 8.05 -4.30 11.79
CA SER A 213 8.06 -4.60 10.35
C SER A 213 8.79 -3.51 9.58
N GLY A 214 10.01 -3.79 9.13
CA GLY A 214 10.79 -2.90 8.26
C GLY A 214 11.45 -3.61 7.10
N GLU A 215 11.17 -4.91 6.93
CA GLU A 215 11.70 -5.74 5.85
C GLU A 215 11.34 -5.12 4.49
N LYS A 216 12.29 -5.22 3.56
CA LYS A 216 12.09 -4.87 2.16
C LYS A 216 12.09 -6.12 1.32
N THR A 217 11.50 -6.02 0.14
CA THR A 217 11.52 -7.08 -0.87
C THR A 217 12.29 -6.62 -2.09
N VAL A 218 12.71 -7.57 -2.91
CA VAL A 218 13.44 -7.33 -4.16
C VAL A 218 12.53 -7.61 -5.35
N LEU A 219 12.62 -6.77 -6.38
CA LEU A 219 12.06 -7.03 -7.70
C LEU A 219 13.17 -6.97 -8.74
N ASP A 220 13.27 -8.01 -9.57
CA ASP A 220 14.18 -8.00 -10.71
C ASP A 220 13.52 -7.29 -11.90
N VAL A 221 14.17 -6.23 -12.39
CA VAL A 221 13.74 -5.44 -13.56
C VAL A 221 14.68 -5.75 -14.71
N PHE A 222 14.25 -6.61 -15.62
CA PHE A 222 14.94 -6.85 -16.89
C PHE A 222 14.64 -5.71 -17.86
N VAL A 223 15.67 -5.11 -18.44
CA VAL A 223 15.52 -3.99 -19.38
C VAL A 223 16.16 -4.39 -20.69
N THR A 224 15.39 -4.36 -21.78
CA THR A 224 15.82 -4.82 -23.11
C THR A 224 15.57 -3.81 -24.22
N ASP A 225 14.87 -2.72 -23.93
CA ASP A 225 14.65 -1.66 -24.92
C ASP A 225 15.94 -0.87 -25.16
N THR A 226 16.42 -0.91 -26.40
CA THR A 226 17.63 -0.19 -26.85
C THR A 226 17.30 0.94 -27.82
N SER A 227 16.01 1.27 -27.99
CA SER A 227 15.55 2.25 -28.98
C SER A 227 16.01 3.69 -28.67
N ALA A 228 16.22 4.00 -27.39
CA ALA A 228 16.70 5.29 -26.91
C ALA A 228 17.21 5.19 -25.45
N PRO A 229 17.91 6.20 -24.93
CA PRO A 229 18.21 6.29 -23.50
C PRO A 229 16.92 6.26 -22.65
N LEU A 230 16.92 5.48 -21.59
CA LEU A 230 15.71 5.18 -20.83
C LEU A 230 15.60 6.06 -19.58
N TYR A 231 14.42 6.66 -19.42
CA TYR A 231 13.93 7.24 -18.17
C TYR A 231 13.04 6.20 -17.50
N LEU A 232 13.55 5.54 -16.46
CA LEU A 232 12.81 4.51 -15.73
C LEU A 232 12.03 5.12 -14.57
N VAL A 233 10.75 4.76 -14.45
CA VAL A 233 9.90 5.16 -13.32
C VAL A 233 9.45 3.94 -12.54
N LEU A 234 10.07 3.71 -11.39
CA LEU A 234 9.87 2.53 -10.56
C LEU A 234 8.95 2.88 -9.39
N GLN A 235 7.77 2.27 -9.38
CA GLN A 235 6.65 2.73 -8.57
C GLN A 235 6.08 1.60 -7.71
N ASN A 236 5.88 1.87 -6.43
CA ASN A 236 5.22 0.93 -5.51
C ASN A 236 4.26 1.62 -4.55
N ILE A 237 3.09 1.02 -4.33
CA ILE A 237 2.12 1.49 -3.31
C ILE A 237 2.21 0.74 -1.98
N GLY A 238 2.79 -0.46 -1.97
CA GLY A 238 3.01 -1.28 -0.77
C GLY A 238 4.29 -0.90 -0.01
N PRO A 239 4.85 -1.84 0.78
CA PRO A 239 6.14 -1.67 1.44
C PRO A 239 7.25 -1.35 0.43
N GLY A 240 8.30 -0.70 0.90
CA GLY A 240 9.43 -0.30 0.06
C GLY A 240 10.12 -1.48 -0.63
N ILE A 241 10.60 -1.26 -1.86
CA ILE A 241 11.18 -2.30 -2.73
C ILE A 241 12.61 -1.92 -3.10
N VAL A 242 13.50 -2.91 -3.10
CA VAL A 242 14.81 -2.82 -3.75
C VAL A 242 14.68 -3.31 -5.18
N TRP A 243 14.72 -2.39 -6.14
CA TRP A 243 14.63 -2.68 -7.57
C TRP A 243 16.01 -3.09 -8.09
N THR A 244 16.18 -4.35 -8.49
CA THR A 244 17.44 -4.83 -9.06
C THR A 244 17.39 -4.70 -10.57
N LEU A 245 18.20 -3.81 -11.14
CA LEU A 245 18.23 -3.60 -12.59
C LEU A 245 19.08 -4.68 -13.28
N HIS A 246 18.58 -5.22 -14.39
CA HIS A 246 19.29 -6.15 -15.26
C HIS A 246 19.18 -5.64 -16.70
N ALA A 247 20.12 -4.79 -17.09
CA ALA A 247 20.13 -4.21 -18.43
C ALA A 247 20.77 -5.20 -19.44
N ALA A 248 20.07 -5.47 -20.53
CA ALA A 248 20.63 -6.18 -21.66
C ALA A 248 21.77 -5.38 -22.31
N PRO A 249 22.66 -6.01 -23.10
CA PRO A 249 23.70 -5.29 -23.80
C PRO A 249 23.14 -4.13 -24.63
N GLN A 250 23.83 -2.98 -24.62
CA GLN A 250 23.47 -1.76 -25.37
C GLN A 250 22.25 -0.98 -24.85
N VAL A 251 21.61 -1.44 -23.77
CA VAL A 251 20.63 -0.62 -23.07
C VAL A 251 21.33 0.53 -22.37
N GLU A 252 20.84 1.75 -22.58
CA GLU A 252 21.30 2.96 -21.91
C GLU A 252 20.21 3.43 -20.94
N ILE A 253 20.51 3.47 -19.63
CA ILE A 253 19.59 4.01 -18.63
C ILE A 253 20.10 5.39 -18.23
N ALA A 254 19.40 6.44 -18.63
CA ALA A 254 19.78 7.82 -18.34
C ALA A 254 19.37 8.25 -16.92
N HIS A 255 18.22 7.76 -16.45
CA HIS A 255 17.63 8.21 -15.20
C HIS A 255 16.68 7.20 -14.58
N VAL A 256 16.61 7.18 -13.25
CA VAL A 256 15.69 6.37 -12.45
C VAL A 256 14.94 7.26 -11.46
N ALA A 257 13.62 7.35 -11.62
CA ALA A 257 12.72 7.96 -10.65
C ALA A 257 12.06 6.89 -9.78
N LEU A 258 12.29 6.95 -8.47
CA LEU A 258 11.65 6.09 -7.48
C LEU A 258 10.42 6.80 -6.91
N ILE A 259 9.23 6.19 -7.00
CA ILE A 259 7.99 6.73 -6.42
C ILE A 259 7.36 5.67 -5.53
N GLY A 260 7.52 5.81 -4.21
CA GLY A 260 7.12 4.77 -3.25
C GLY A 260 6.23 5.29 -2.13
N SER A 261 5.34 4.44 -1.62
CA SER A 261 4.64 4.68 -0.34
C SER A 261 5.56 4.59 0.89
N ASP A 262 6.73 3.99 0.71
CA ASP A 262 7.71 3.71 1.74
C ASP A 262 9.12 3.77 1.14
N PHE A 263 10.16 3.61 1.95
CA PHE A 263 11.55 3.72 1.53
C PHE A 263 11.93 2.58 0.57
N SER A 264 12.07 2.91 -0.72
CA SER A 264 12.54 2.02 -1.80
C SER A 264 14.01 2.30 -2.14
N GLY A 265 14.63 1.46 -2.96
CA GLY A 265 16.00 1.65 -3.44
C GLY A 265 16.26 0.92 -4.75
N VAL A 266 17.40 1.18 -5.38
CA VAL A 266 17.79 0.56 -6.65
C VAL A 266 19.19 -0.03 -6.56
N ALA A 267 19.36 -1.25 -7.06
CA ALA A 267 20.64 -1.95 -7.19
C ALA A 267 21.00 -2.11 -8.67
N ASN A 268 22.28 -2.37 -8.96
CA ASN A 268 22.83 -2.45 -10.33
C ASN A 268 22.58 -1.17 -11.15
N LEU A 269 22.63 0.00 -10.50
CA LEU A 269 22.48 1.27 -11.20
C LEU A 269 23.71 1.50 -12.10
N PRO A 270 23.54 1.78 -13.41
CA PRO A 270 24.66 2.17 -14.26
C PRO A 270 25.37 3.42 -13.73
N ASN A 271 26.69 3.49 -13.89
CA ASN A 271 27.50 4.56 -13.27
C ASN A 271 27.14 5.98 -13.77
N ASP A 272 26.56 6.07 -14.96
CA ASP A 272 26.13 7.31 -15.63
C ASP A 272 24.64 7.62 -15.41
N ALA A 273 23.87 6.68 -14.87
CA ALA A 273 22.47 6.91 -14.53
C ALA A 273 22.35 7.82 -13.31
N THR A 274 21.40 8.75 -13.37
CA THR A 274 21.01 9.56 -12.20
C THR A 274 19.79 8.95 -11.52
N VAL A 275 19.65 9.18 -10.21
CA VAL A 275 18.51 8.68 -9.43
C VAL A 275 17.87 9.81 -8.64
N GLU A 276 16.55 9.86 -8.65
CA GLU A 276 15.75 10.75 -7.80
C GLU A 276 14.60 9.97 -7.15
N ALA A 277 14.11 10.45 -6.01
CA ALA A 277 13.08 9.73 -5.26
C ALA A 277 12.01 10.65 -4.69
N LEU A 278 10.76 10.23 -4.82
CA LEU A 278 9.58 10.82 -4.19
C LEU A 278 8.95 9.80 -3.24
N LEU A 279 8.72 10.22 -2.01
CA LEU A 279 8.03 9.43 -0.99
C LEU A 279 6.60 9.95 -0.85
N VAL A 280 5.60 9.10 -1.07
CA VAL A 280 4.18 9.48 -1.05
C VAL A 280 3.79 10.16 0.27
N SER A 281 4.31 9.67 1.40
CA SER A 281 3.99 10.21 2.72
C SER A 281 4.54 11.62 2.98
N ASP A 282 5.48 12.11 2.18
CA ASP A 282 5.96 13.49 2.27
C ASP A 282 4.93 14.50 1.74
N PHE A 283 3.94 14.05 0.94
CA PHE A 283 2.98 14.92 0.27
C PHE A 283 1.52 14.54 0.49
N LEU A 284 1.24 13.27 0.77
CA LEU A 284 -0.11 12.73 0.89
C LEU A 284 -0.28 12.00 2.21
N PRO A 285 -1.42 12.18 2.92
CA PRO A 285 -1.71 11.42 4.13
C PRO A 285 -1.84 9.92 3.82
N PRO A 286 -1.75 9.05 4.84
CA PRO A 286 -2.02 7.62 4.69
C PRO A 286 -3.36 7.38 3.99
N HIS A 287 -3.36 6.45 3.04
CA HIS A 287 -4.52 6.20 2.19
C HIS A 287 -5.75 5.77 2.99
N GLN A 288 -6.88 6.43 2.75
CA GLN A 288 -8.20 5.97 3.13
C GLN A 288 -9.07 5.79 1.88
N TYR A 289 -9.49 4.55 1.62
CA TYR A 289 -10.36 4.22 0.47
C TYR A 289 -11.59 5.12 0.44
N GLY A 290 -11.80 5.80 -0.69
CA GLY A 290 -12.93 6.70 -0.91
C GLY A 290 -12.78 8.12 -0.34
N ALA A 291 -11.75 8.40 0.47
CA ALA A 291 -11.49 9.74 1.01
C ALA A 291 -10.40 10.51 0.25
N ASP A 292 -9.45 9.81 -0.39
CA ASP A 292 -8.23 10.41 -0.97
C ASP A 292 -8.13 10.31 -2.50
N ASP A 293 -9.22 10.07 -3.20
CA ASP A 293 -9.24 9.88 -4.67
C ASP A 293 -9.49 11.18 -5.45
N VAL A 294 -9.25 12.34 -4.82
CA VAL A 294 -9.50 13.66 -5.40
C VAL A 294 -8.21 14.17 -6.07
N ALA A 295 -8.33 14.74 -7.26
CA ALA A 295 -7.22 15.40 -7.93
C ALA A 295 -6.63 16.53 -7.06
N ARG A 296 -5.31 16.54 -6.93
CA ARG A 296 -4.52 17.53 -6.19
C ARG A 296 -3.25 17.82 -7.01
N ASP A 297 -2.65 18.99 -6.78
CA ASP A 297 -1.43 19.40 -7.50
C ASP A 297 -0.30 18.39 -7.32
N CYS A 298 -0.23 17.75 -6.15
CA CYS A 298 0.72 16.69 -5.85
C CYS A 298 -0.01 15.37 -5.59
N MET A 299 -0.37 14.65 -6.66
CA MET A 299 -0.96 13.32 -6.57
C MET A 299 0.02 12.26 -7.06
N ILE A 300 1.02 11.93 -6.23
CA ILE A 300 2.11 11.00 -6.60
C ILE A 300 1.84 9.55 -6.20
N ARG A 301 0.68 9.25 -5.59
CA ARG A 301 0.34 7.88 -5.20
C ARG A 301 0.14 7.03 -6.47
N PRO A 302 0.96 5.99 -6.70
CA PRO A 302 0.98 5.28 -7.97
C PRO A 302 -0.20 4.31 -8.08
N TRP A 303 -1.39 4.85 -8.29
CA TRP A 303 -2.60 4.08 -8.50
C TRP A 303 -2.52 3.28 -9.80
N ARG A 304 -3.17 2.11 -9.81
CA ARG A 304 -3.30 1.24 -10.99
C ARG A 304 -4.73 1.33 -11.53
N THR A 305 -4.87 1.31 -12.85
CA THR A 305 -6.18 1.25 -13.50
C THR A 305 -6.77 -0.15 -13.32
N PRO A 306 -8.01 -0.28 -12.82
CA PRO A 306 -8.72 -1.56 -12.80
C PRO A 306 -8.71 -2.23 -14.18
N GLN A 307 -8.32 -3.49 -14.24
CA GLN A 307 -8.41 -4.30 -15.45
C GLN A 307 -9.60 -5.25 -15.38
N PRO A 308 -10.23 -5.61 -16.51
CA PRO A 308 -11.42 -6.48 -16.51
C PRO A 308 -11.18 -7.88 -15.91
N ASP A 309 -9.94 -8.37 -15.97
CA ASP A 309 -9.54 -9.69 -15.50
C ASP A 309 -9.29 -9.76 -13.97
N TRP A 310 -9.15 -8.61 -13.29
CA TRP A 310 -9.01 -8.57 -11.84
C TRP A 310 -10.24 -9.19 -11.18
N ILE A 311 -10.03 -9.97 -10.12
CA ILE A 311 -11.15 -10.58 -9.38
C ILE A 311 -12.07 -9.50 -8.81
N GLY A 312 -11.54 -8.34 -8.43
CA GLY A 312 -12.32 -7.21 -7.93
C GLY A 312 -13.23 -6.60 -9.01
N SER A 313 -12.73 -6.47 -10.25
CA SER A 313 -13.53 -6.04 -11.40
C SER A 313 -14.67 -7.03 -11.69
N ARG A 314 -14.36 -8.33 -11.71
CA ARG A 314 -15.37 -9.38 -11.94
C ARG A 314 -16.43 -9.41 -10.84
N LYS A 315 -16.04 -9.24 -9.56
CA LYS A 315 -16.97 -9.14 -8.43
C LYS A 315 -17.81 -7.87 -8.48
N SER A 316 -17.22 -6.76 -8.93
CA SER A 316 -17.94 -5.50 -9.18
C SER A 316 -19.02 -5.67 -10.24
N GLU A 317 -18.68 -6.31 -11.38
CA GLU A 317 -19.60 -6.63 -12.47
C GLU A 317 -20.70 -7.61 -12.04
N ALA A 318 -20.38 -8.58 -11.17
CA ALA A 318 -21.34 -9.51 -10.57
C ALA A 318 -22.28 -8.86 -9.52
N GLY A 319 -22.17 -7.54 -9.29
CA GLY A 319 -23.11 -6.79 -8.45
C GLY A 319 -22.65 -6.50 -7.01
N SER A 320 -21.39 -6.78 -6.65
CA SER A 320 -20.90 -6.44 -5.31
C SER A 320 -20.67 -4.94 -5.16
N LEU A 321 -21.52 -4.29 -4.35
CA LEU A 321 -21.42 -2.85 -4.05
C LEU A 321 -20.06 -2.46 -3.43
N SER A 322 -19.46 -3.32 -2.63
CA SER A 322 -18.14 -3.07 -2.04
C SER A 322 -17.07 -2.97 -3.12
N TYR A 323 -17.04 -3.93 -4.05
CA TYR A 323 -16.07 -3.94 -5.14
C TYR A 323 -16.36 -2.86 -6.19
N GLN A 324 -17.62 -2.49 -6.42
CA GLN A 324 -17.97 -1.33 -7.25
C GLN A 324 -17.37 -0.04 -6.68
N ASN A 325 -17.51 0.19 -5.37
CA ASN A 325 -16.91 1.35 -4.70
C ASN A 325 -15.37 1.30 -4.78
N GLN A 326 -14.77 0.13 -4.56
CA GLN A 326 -13.33 -0.07 -4.65
C GLN A 326 -12.81 0.21 -6.07
N MET A 327 -13.41 -0.37 -7.11
CA MET A 327 -13.01 -0.14 -8.51
C MET A 327 -13.23 1.32 -8.92
N SER A 328 -14.29 1.97 -8.43
CA SER A 328 -14.46 3.42 -8.62
C SER A 328 -13.36 4.24 -7.95
N SER A 329 -12.89 3.82 -6.77
CA SER A 329 -11.78 4.47 -6.05
C SER A 329 -10.47 4.34 -6.82
N TYR A 330 -10.12 3.12 -7.26
CA TYR A 330 -8.96 2.89 -8.14
C TYR A 330 -9.01 3.72 -9.42
N ALA A 331 -10.16 3.78 -10.10
CA ALA A 331 -10.31 4.55 -11.33
C ALA A 331 -10.10 6.05 -11.11
N LYS A 332 -10.65 6.63 -10.03
CA LYS A 332 -10.47 8.04 -9.67
C LYS A 332 -9.04 8.33 -9.24
N GLY A 333 -8.47 7.46 -8.40
CA GLY A 333 -7.08 7.55 -7.95
C GLY A 333 -6.10 7.50 -9.11
N PHE A 334 -6.30 6.59 -10.07
CA PHE A 334 -5.50 6.53 -11.29
C PHE A 334 -5.66 7.79 -12.14
N ALA A 335 -6.88 8.30 -12.34
CA ALA A 335 -7.07 9.53 -13.11
C ALA A 335 -6.34 10.73 -12.49
N ALA A 336 -6.38 10.86 -11.16
CA ALA A 336 -5.67 11.90 -10.43
C ALA A 336 -4.13 11.73 -10.53
N TYR A 337 -3.64 10.51 -10.35
CA TYR A 337 -2.22 10.18 -10.52
C TYR A 337 -1.73 10.45 -11.94
N ASN A 338 -2.48 9.99 -12.95
CA ASN A 338 -2.16 10.18 -14.36
C ASN A 338 -2.10 11.66 -14.73
N SER A 339 -3.02 12.48 -14.20
CA SER A 339 -2.98 13.93 -14.42
C SER A 339 -1.66 14.55 -13.92
N TRP A 340 -1.19 14.17 -12.73
CA TRP A 340 0.10 14.64 -12.21
C TRP A 340 1.27 14.06 -13.03
N TYR A 341 1.23 12.78 -13.35
CA TYR A 341 2.29 12.07 -14.09
C TYR A 341 2.48 12.66 -15.48
N THR A 342 1.39 12.89 -16.22
CA THR A 342 1.43 13.52 -17.55
C THR A 342 1.90 14.97 -17.48
N ALA A 343 1.48 15.73 -16.46
CA ALA A 343 1.99 17.09 -16.28
C ALA A 343 3.50 17.12 -15.98
N THR A 344 4.01 16.11 -15.27
CA THR A 344 5.42 16.04 -14.83
C THR A 344 6.34 15.45 -15.90
N LEU A 345 5.93 14.38 -16.56
CA LEU A 345 6.76 13.57 -17.46
C LEU A 345 6.35 13.67 -18.93
N GLY A 346 5.23 14.32 -19.23
CA GLY A 346 4.76 14.55 -20.60
C GLY A 346 4.15 13.33 -21.30
N VAL A 347 3.95 12.21 -20.59
CA VAL A 347 3.38 10.96 -21.15
C VAL A 347 2.27 10.41 -20.25
N ASP A 348 1.45 9.52 -20.79
CA ASP A 348 0.42 8.82 -20.00
C ASP A 348 1.06 7.81 -19.04
N ALA A 349 0.55 7.73 -17.81
CA ALA A 349 1.07 6.88 -16.75
C ALA A 349 0.91 5.38 -17.00
N ALA A 350 0.07 4.96 -17.94
CA ALA A 350 -0.03 3.57 -18.39
C ALA A 350 0.82 3.29 -19.64
N ALA A 351 1.30 4.33 -20.34
CA ALA A 351 2.16 4.15 -21.51
C ALA A 351 3.49 3.51 -21.09
N ASN A 352 3.93 2.49 -21.84
CA ASN A 352 5.19 1.76 -21.63
C ASN A 352 5.42 1.34 -20.16
N THR A 353 4.33 1.04 -19.44
CA THR A 353 4.39 0.71 -18.01
C THR A 353 3.88 -0.71 -17.80
N VAL A 354 4.70 -1.54 -17.15
CA VAL A 354 4.31 -2.87 -16.70
C VAL A 354 3.65 -2.75 -15.33
N THR A 355 2.47 -3.35 -15.17
CA THR A 355 1.70 -3.25 -13.93
C THR A 355 1.26 -4.60 -13.37
N ALA A 356 1.38 -4.80 -12.07
CA ALA A 356 0.82 -5.95 -11.35
C ALA A 356 0.45 -5.57 -9.92
N ARG A 357 -0.23 -6.47 -9.20
CA ARG A 357 -0.27 -6.37 -7.74
C ARG A 357 1.09 -6.81 -7.20
N ASP A 358 1.46 -8.06 -7.45
CA ASP A 358 2.72 -8.60 -6.95
C ASP A 358 3.55 -9.23 -8.06
N ALA A 359 4.86 -9.03 -8.02
CA ALA A 359 5.77 -9.67 -8.98
C ALA A 359 7.14 -9.97 -8.37
N ALA A 360 7.74 -11.08 -8.78
CA ALA A 360 9.17 -11.34 -8.56
C ALA A 360 10.04 -10.69 -9.65
N HIS A 361 9.54 -10.70 -10.88
CA HIS A 361 10.29 -10.36 -12.09
C HIS A 361 9.44 -9.56 -13.07
N VAL A 362 10.01 -8.54 -13.69
CA VAL A 362 9.38 -7.80 -14.80
C VAL A 362 10.35 -7.58 -15.95
N LEU A 363 9.83 -7.48 -17.16
CA LEU A 363 10.56 -7.13 -18.37
C LEU A 363 10.05 -5.81 -18.94
N LEU A 364 10.94 -4.83 -19.06
CA LEU A 364 10.75 -3.57 -19.75
C LEU A 364 11.39 -3.63 -21.14
N GLY A 365 10.54 -3.65 -22.16
CA GLY A 365 10.96 -3.72 -23.56
C GLY A 365 10.53 -5.02 -24.22
N PRO A 366 10.98 -5.27 -25.46
CA PRO A 366 10.66 -6.49 -26.18
C PRO A 366 11.33 -7.72 -25.52
N ARG A 367 10.76 -8.90 -25.73
CA ARG A 367 11.43 -10.16 -25.40
C ARG A 367 12.80 -10.18 -26.09
N PRO A 368 13.90 -10.48 -25.37
CA PRO A 368 15.21 -10.53 -26.00
C PRO A 368 15.30 -11.73 -26.96
N ASP A 369 16.01 -11.56 -28.08
CA ASP A 369 16.23 -12.62 -29.08
C ASP A 369 17.04 -13.80 -28.50
N ALA A 370 17.91 -13.51 -27.53
CA ALA A 370 18.66 -14.49 -26.76
C ALA A 370 18.77 -14.04 -25.29
N PRO A 371 18.73 -14.97 -24.32
CA PRO A 371 18.91 -14.63 -22.92
C PRO A 371 20.26 -13.94 -22.65
N PHE A 372 20.27 -12.94 -21.77
CA PHE A 372 21.50 -12.24 -21.36
C PHE A 372 21.91 -12.57 -19.91
N GLY A 373 23.08 -12.11 -19.48
CA GLY A 373 23.61 -12.44 -18.16
C GLY A 373 22.79 -11.82 -17.02
N TYR A 374 22.43 -12.64 -16.03
CA TYR A 374 21.83 -12.15 -14.79
C TYR A 374 22.85 -11.36 -13.96
N ALA A 375 22.46 -10.17 -13.49
CA ALA A 375 23.29 -9.33 -12.62
C ALA A 375 22.88 -9.53 -11.14
N PRO A 376 23.58 -10.38 -10.37
CA PRO A 376 23.13 -10.73 -9.01
C PRO A 376 23.22 -9.54 -8.06
N LEU A 377 22.29 -9.46 -7.11
CA LEU A 377 22.32 -8.48 -6.02
C LEU A 377 23.56 -8.64 -5.11
N ALA A 378 24.13 -9.85 -5.07
CA ALA A 378 25.28 -10.16 -4.23
C ALA A 378 26.48 -9.26 -4.56
N GLY A 379 26.98 -8.55 -3.53
CA GLY A 379 28.11 -7.62 -3.62
C GLY A 379 27.79 -6.27 -4.25
N GLN A 380 26.54 -6.01 -4.65
CA GLN A 380 26.15 -4.78 -5.33
C GLN A 380 25.78 -3.68 -4.34
N ASP A 381 26.20 -2.45 -4.64
CA ASP A 381 25.76 -1.29 -3.89
C ASP A 381 24.25 -1.06 -4.12
N ILE A 382 23.54 -0.64 -3.07
CA ILE A 382 22.12 -0.29 -3.14
C ILE A 382 21.99 1.22 -2.91
N HIS A 383 21.42 1.90 -3.90
CA HIS A 383 21.03 3.29 -3.82
C HIS A 383 19.66 3.38 -3.14
N MET A 384 19.65 3.57 -1.81
CA MET A 384 18.44 3.52 -0.99
C MET A 384 17.95 4.91 -0.64
N VAL A 385 16.63 5.14 -0.70
CA VAL A 385 16.04 6.39 -0.22
C VAL A 385 16.42 6.63 1.24
N ALA A 386 16.97 7.82 1.51
CA ALA A 386 17.48 8.19 2.83
C ALA A 386 16.39 8.11 3.90
N THR A 387 16.77 7.55 5.05
CA THR A 387 15.91 7.18 6.16
C THR A 387 16.69 7.26 7.49
N ASP A 388 16.01 7.10 8.61
CA ASP A 388 16.62 7.24 9.95
C ASP A 388 17.42 6.00 10.36
N HIS A 389 16.89 4.81 10.07
CA HIS A 389 17.53 3.53 10.42
C HIS A 389 17.52 2.59 9.23
N LEU A 390 18.70 2.07 8.91
CA LEU A 390 18.88 1.10 7.85
C LEU A 390 19.81 -0.01 8.33
N MET A 391 19.39 -1.26 8.10
CA MET A 391 20.11 -2.44 8.54
C MET A 391 20.29 -3.40 7.36
N THR A 392 21.52 -3.81 7.14
CA THR A 392 21.93 -4.87 6.20
C THR A 392 22.76 -5.93 6.92
N GLY A 393 23.11 -7.01 6.24
CA GLY A 393 23.86 -8.13 6.80
C GLY A 393 23.11 -9.44 6.61
N ASP A 394 23.48 -10.51 7.33
CA ASP A 394 22.67 -11.72 7.41
C ASP A 394 21.44 -11.54 8.32
N PHE A 395 20.48 -12.47 8.23
CA PHE A 395 19.23 -12.40 8.99
C PHE A 395 19.46 -12.32 10.51
N ALA A 396 20.41 -13.06 11.06
CA ALA A 396 20.66 -13.11 12.50
C ALA A 396 21.20 -11.78 13.03
N THR A 397 22.14 -11.18 12.28
CA THR A 397 22.72 -9.87 12.57
C THR A 397 21.66 -8.78 12.51
N ARG A 398 20.84 -8.75 11.44
CA ARG A 398 19.75 -7.77 11.32
C ARG A 398 18.71 -7.95 12.42
N SER A 399 18.26 -9.18 12.68
CA SER A 399 17.27 -9.46 13.73
C SER A 399 17.77 -9.00 15.11
N THR A 400 19.04 -9.23 15.41
CA THR A 400 19.66 -8.76 16.66
C THR A 400 19.65 -7.23 16.75
N ALA A 401 20.02 -6.55 15.66
CA ALA A 401 20.03 -5.08 15.60
C ALA A 401 18.61 -4.48 15.75
N ILE A 402 17.61 -5.10 15.12
CA ILE A 402 16.20 -4.68 15.23
C ILE A 402 15.71 -4.85 16.68
N THR A 403 15.98 -5.99 17.31
CA THR A 403 15.61 -6.23 18.70
C THR A 403 16.27 -5.22 19.64
N GLN A 404 17.55 -4.91 19.43
CA GLN A 404 18.25 -3.89 20.22
C GLN A 404 17.65 -2.49 20.02
N LEU A 405 17.32 -2.12 18.78
CA LEU A 405 16.65 -0.85 18.47
C LEU A 405 15.29 -0.77 19.18
N GLN A 406 14.49 -1.83 19.08
CA GLN A 406 13.19 -1.92 19.74
C GLN A 406 13.30 -1.79 21.26
N GLN A 407 14.22 -2.53 21.90
CA GLN A 407 14.45 -2.45 23.34
C GLN A 407 14.88 -1.06 23.78
N ALA A 408 15.77 -0.41 23.01
CA ALA A 408 16.21 0.95 23.29
C ALA A 408 15.04 1.96 23.23
N LEU A 409 14.18 1.85 22.22
CA LEU A 409 13.00 2.71 22.05
C LEU A 409 11.99 2.50 23.18
N LEU A 410 11.69 1.25 23.54
CA LEU A 410 10.76 0.94 24.62
C LEU A 410 11.28 1.40 25.97
N GLY A 411 12.54 1.10 26.29
CA GLY A 411 13.17 1.56 27.53
C GLY A 411 13.14 3.08 27.66
N ALA A 412 13.41 3.80 26.56
CA ALA A 412 13.32 5.25 26.52
C ALA A 412 11.88 5.76 26.71
N ALA A 413 10.89 5.15 26.06
CA ALA A 413 9.49 5.56 26.13
C ALA A 413 8.87 5.33 27.53
N ILE A 414 9.25 4.25 28.21
CA ILE A 414 8.75 3.88 29.54
C ILE A 414 9.51 4.62 30.66
N GLY A 415 10.72 5.09 30.36
CA GLY A 415 11.61 5.74 31.33
C GLY A 415 12.37 4.76 32.22
N GLY A 416 12.62 3.53 31.76
CA GLY A 416 13.33 2.52 32.54
C GLY A 416 12.99 1.08 32.14
N ASP A 417 12.62 0.28 33.13
CA ASP A 417 12.39 -1.16 32.98
C ASP A 417 11.10 -1.45 32.20
N ILE A 418 11.24 -2.18 31.08
CA ILE A 418 10.12 -2.59 30.21
C ILE A 418 9.12 -3.47 30.96
N SER A 419 9.55 -4.18 32.02
CA SER A 419 8.67 -4.97 32.88
C SER A 419 7.54 -4.14 33.52
N ALA A 420 7.70 -2.81 33.60
CA ALA A 420 6.66 -1.91 34.08
C ALA A 420 5.40 -1.88 33.19
N LEU A 421 5.48 -2.31 31.92
CA LEU A 421 4.30 -2.41 31.04
C LEU A 421 3.38 -3.58 31.41
N ASN A 422 3.92 -4.63 32.03
CA ASN A 422 3.17 -5.79 32.49
C ASN A 422 3.64 -6.19 33.90
N PRO A 423 3.33 -5.37 34.92
CA PRO A 423 3.80 -5.64 36.27
C PRO A 423 3.20 -6.97 36.76
N PRO A 424 3.94 -7.74 37.58
CA PRO A 424 3.40 -8.95 38.19
C PRO A 424 2.10 -8.64 38.92
N ALA A 425 1.16 -9.59 38.89
CA ALA A 425 -0.13 -9.44 39.56
C ALA A 425 0.11 -9.01 41.01
N MET A 426 -0.49 -7.89 41.43
CA MET A 426 -0.38 -7.44 42.81
C MET A 426 -0.94 -8.52 43.72
N GLU A 427 -0.06 -9.17 44.49
CA GLU A 427 -0.48 -10.03 45.58
C GLU A 427 -1.16 -9.16 46.62
N ARG A 428 -2.49 -9.31 46.74
CA ARG A 428 -3.20 -8.77 47.90
C ARG A 428 -2.76 -9.57 49.11
N ASN A 429 -1.85 -8.99 49.90
CA ASN A 429 -1.66 -9.43 51.28
C ASN A 429 -2.96 -9.21 52.04
N SER A 430 -3.77 -10.26 52.16
CA SER A 430 -4.89 -10.33 53.08
C SER A 430 -4.32 -10.46 54.49
N GLN A 431 -3.96 -9.32 55.09
CA GLN A 431 -3.81 -9.18 56.53
C GLN A 431 -5.11 -8.66 57.14
#